data_AF-A0A5D6VAR9-F1
#
_entry.id   AF-A0A5D6VAR9-F1
#
_cell.length_a   1.000
_cell.length_b   1.000
_cell.length_c   1.000
_cell.angle_alpha   90.00
_cell.angle_beta   90.00
_cell.angle_gamma   90.00
#
_symmetry.space_group_name_H-M   'P 1'
#
loop_
_entity.id
_entity.type
_entity.pdbx_description
1 polymer ?
#
loop_
_entity_poly.entity_id
_entity_poly.type
_entity_poly.pdbx_seq_one_letter_code
_entity_poly.pdbx_strand_id
1 'polypeptide(L)' 'MPTGYEVEELPKSAAITLPDNGGRFQYVVAPTAGGLQVVSRISFNKAAYSAEEYANLREFYSLIVAKHAERIVLKKKL' A
#
# COMPACT_ATOMS: atom_id res chain seq x y z
N MET A 1 14.33 -7.86 -11.53
CA MET A 1 15.22 -7.72 -10.35
C MET A 1 16.62 -7.56 -10.86
N PRO A 2 17.47 -6.71 -10.24
CA PRO A 2 18.88 -6.65 -10.59
C PRO A 2 19.52 -8.04 -10.44
N THR A 3 20.35 -8.42 -11.41
CA THR A 3 21.06 -9.70 -11.39
C THR A 3 21.93 -9.79 -10.13
N GLY A 4 21.85 -10.92 -9.42
CA GLY A 4 22.61 -11.14 -8.19
C GLY A 4 22.03 -10.45 -6.93
N TYR A 5 20.77 -10.00 -6.96
CA TYR A 5 20.06 -9.52 -5.77
C TYR A 5 18.83 -10.40 -5.47
N GLU A 6 18.57 -10.60 -4.18
CA GLU A 6 17.37 -11.27 -3.68
C GLU A 6 16.65 -10.37 -2.67
N VAL A 7 15.36 -10.65 -2.49
CA VAL A 7 14.53 -9.93 -1.52
C VAL A 7 14.97 -10.32 -0.11
N GLU A 8 15.29 -9.34 0.71
CA GLU A 8 15.55 -9.52 2.14
C GLU A 8 14.28 -9.22 2.94
N GLU A 9 13.65 -8.09 2.67
CA GLU A 9 12.46 -7.64 3.39
C GLU A 9 11.47 -6.95 2.45
N LEU A 10 10.20 -7.33 2.59
CA LEU A 10 9.08 -6.67 1.92
C LEU A 10 8.17 -6.01 2.95
N PRO A 11 7.60 -4.83 2.62
CA PRO A 11 6.46 -4.28 3.33
C PRO A 11 5.37 -5.32 3.53
N LYS A 12 4.82 -5.40 4.75
CA LYS A 12 3.63 -6.24 5.00
C LYS A 12 2.46 -5.76 4.14
N SER A 13 1.60 -6.67 3.71
CA SER A 13 0.37 -6.25 3.02
C SER A 13 -0.51 -5.41 3.94
N ALA A 14 -1.19 -4.41 3.38
CA ALA A 14 -2.13 -3.56 4.10
C ALA A 14 -3.49 -3.54 3.40
N ALA A 15 -4.55 -3.54 4.20
CA ALA A 15 -5.91 -3.29 3.75
C ALA A 15 -6.58 -2.35 4.75
N ILE A 16 -6.99 -1.18 4.29
CA ILE A 16 -7.62 -0.15 5.12
C ILE A 16 -8.97 0.18 4.49
N THR A 17 -10.00 0.31 5.31
CA THR A 17 -11.36 0.60 4.85
C THR A 17 -11.88 1.81 5.62
N LEU A 18 -12.41 2.79 4.89
CA LEU A 18 -13.14 3.90 5.51
C LEU A 18 -14.47 3.39 6.10
N PRO A 19 -15.00 4.04 7.14
CA PRO A 19 -16.33 3.74 7.67
C PRO A 19 -17.41 3.76 6.58
N ASP A 20 -18.52 3.05 6.85
CA ASP A 20 -19.68 2.94 5.96
C ASP A 20 -19.34 2.50 4.52
N ASN A 21 -18.25 1.73 4.39
CA ASN A 21 -17.69 1.33 3.10
C ASN A 21 -17.39 2.52 2.18
N GLY A 22 -17.03 3.68 2.75
CA GLY A 22 -16.79 4.92 2.02
C GLY A 22 -15.62 4.82 1.05
N GLY A 23 -14.68 3.92 1.29
CA GLY A 23 -13.53 3.69 0.43
C GLY A 23 -12.60 2.63 1.00
N ARG A 24 -11.62 2.22 0.20
CA ARG A 24 -10.71 1.13 0.52
C ARG A 24 -9.33 1.37 -0.07
N PHE A 25 -8.30 1.05 0.70
CA PHE A 25 -6.93 0.98 0.27
C PHE A 25 -6.43 -0.46 0.40
N GLN A 26 -5.72 -0.94 -0.62
CA GLN A 26 -5.03 -2.21 -0.63
C GLN A 26 -3.60 -2.01 -1.10
N TYR A 27 -2.64 -2.53 -0.34
CA TYR A 27 -1.23 -2.54 -0.68
C TYR A 27 -0.66 -3.94 -0.53
N VAL A 28 -0.09 -4.49 -1.60
CA VAL A 28 0.52 -5.82 -1.62
C VAL A 28 1.81 -5.76 -2.43
N VAL A 29 2.88 -6.34 -1.89
CA VAL A 29 4.14 -6.51 -2.60
C VAL A 29 4.46 -8.00 -2.64
N ALA A 30 4.67 -8.55 -3.83
CA ALA A 30 4.92 -9.98 -4.02
C ALA A 30 6.05 -10.22 -5.05
N PRO A 31 6.94 -11.20 -4.81
CA PRO A 31 7.93 -11.60 -5.80
C PRO A 31 7.27 -12.27 -7.01
N THR A 32 7.89 -12.07 -8.18
CA THR A 32 7.51 -12.69 -9.46
C THR A 32 8.76 -13.32 -10.08
N ALA A 33 8.59 -14.10 -11.16
CA ALA A 33 9.71 -14.77 -11.83
C ALA A 33 10.85 -13.83 -12.28
N GLY A 34 10.55 -12.56 -12.56
CA GLY A 34 11.54 -11.57 -13.02
C GLY A 34 11.65 -10.31 -12.18
N GLY A 35 10.94 -10.18 -11.06
CA GLY A 35 10.73 -8.87 -10.42
C GLY A 35 9.93 -8.91 -9.13
N LEU A 36 9.46 -7.74 -8.70
CA LEU A 36 8.39 -7.60 -7.72
C LEU A 36 7.15 -7.06 -8.41
N GLN A 37 6.00 -7.62 -8.07
CA GLN A 37 4.71 -7.01 -8.33
C GLN A 37 4.35 -6.16 -7.12
N VAL A 38 4.01 -4.90 -7.38
CA VAL A 38 3.47 -3.98 -6.37
C VAL A 38 2.04 -3.63 -6.77
N VAL A 39 1.08 -3.99 -5.93
CA VAL A 39 -0.31 -3.59 -6.06
C VAL A 39 -0.57 -2.49 -5.03
N SER A 40 -0.91 -1.30 -5.52
CA SER A 40 -1.40 -0.18 -4.72
C SER A 40 -2.73 0.27 -5.29
N ARG A 41 -3.83 -0.03 -4.61
CA ARG A 41 -5.18 0.28 -5.07
C ARG A 41 -5.90 1.13 -4.04
N ILE A 42 -6.37 2.29 -4.47
CA ILE A 42 -7.26 3.16 -3.70
C ILE A 42 -8.58 3.19 -4.44
N SER A 43 -9.68 2.96 -3.72
CA SER A 43 -11.03 2.96 -4.25
C SER A 43 -11.91 3.83 -3.37
N PHE A 44 -12.63 4.77 -3.98
CA PHE A 44 -13.64 5.57 -3.31
C PHE A 44 -15.01 5.12 -3.81
N ASN A 45 -15.87 4.76 -2.86
CA ASN A 45 -17.21 4.26 -3.17
C ASN A 45 -18.27 5.37 -3.05
N LYS A 46 -17.87 6.57 -2.60
CA LYS A 46 -18.70 7.76 -2.51
C LYS A 46 -18.16 8.84 -3.44
N ALA A 47 -19.06 9.60 -4.06
CA ALA A 47 -18.69 10.75 -4.89
C ALA A 47 -18.30 11.98 -4.05
N ALA A 48 -18.79 12.07 -2.81
CA ALA A 48 -18.51 13.16 -1.88
C ALA A 48 -18.48 12.65 -0.43
N TYR A 49 -17.70 13.35 0.40
CA TYR A 49 -17.58 13.11 1.84
C TYR A 49 -17.97 14.39 2.58
N SER A 50 -18.74 14.22 3.65
CA SER A 50 -19.19 15.31 4.53
C SER A 50 -18.07 15.82 5.43
N ALA A 51 -18.31 16.93 6.14
CA ALA A 51 -17.34 17.49 7.09
C ALA A 51 -17.05 16.53 8.25
N GLU A 52 -18.05 15.78 8.69
CA GLU A 52 -17.96 14.78 9.76
C GLU A 52 -17.07 13.59 9.34
N GLU A 53 -17.06 13.25 8.05
CA GLU A 53 -16.25 12.17 7.50
C GLU A 53 -14.79 12.56 7.23
N TYR A 54 -14.49 13.87 7.21
CA TYR A 54 -13.18 14.39 6.82
C TYR A 54 -12.04 13.86 7.70
N ALA A 55 -12.27 13.72 9.01
CA ALA A 55 -11.25 13.20 9.92
C ALA A 55 -10.81 11.79 9.52
N ASN A 56 -11.76 10.91 9.19
CA ASN A 56 -11.48 9.55 8.73
C ASN A 56 -10.81 9.55 7.36
N LEU A 57 -11.24 10.42 6.44
CA LEU A 57 -10.64 10.55 5.12
C LEU A 57 -9.18 11.03 5.19
N ARG A 58 -8.90 12.01 6.06
CA ARG A 58 -7.55 12.52 6.29
C ARG A 58 -6.65 11.43 6.85
N GLU A 59 -7.11 10.70 7.87
CA GLU A 59 -6.33 9.61 8.46
C GLU A 59 -6.07 8.48 7.46
N PHE A 60 -7.08 8.13 6.67
CA PHE A 60 -6.94 7.16 5.60
C PHE A 60 -5.84 7.54 4.60
N TYR A 61 -5.78 8.80 4.18
CA TYR A 61 -4.68 9.29 3.34
C TYR A 61 -3.33 9.29 4.06
N SER A 62 -3.27 9.67 5.34
CA SER A 62 -2.04 9.61 6.13
C SER A 62 -1.46 8.19 6.16
N LEU A 63 -2.31 7.18 6.36
CA LEU A 63 -1.90 5.77 6.38
C LEU A 63 -1.44 5.27 5.02
N ILE A 64 -2.05 5.74 3.92
CA ILE A 64 -1.59 5.45 2.55
C ILE A 64 -0.17 5.98 2.34
N VAL A 65 0.06 7.25 2.67
CA VAL A 65 1.37 7.90 2.51
C VAL A 65 2.43 7.19 3.37
N ALA A 66 2.11 6.88 4.62
CA ALA A 66 2.99 6.13 5.49
C ALA A 66 3.34 4.76 4.90
N LYS A 67 2.34 4.07 4.31
CA LYS A 67 2.56 2.75 3.70
C LYS A 67 3.46 2.81 2.47
N HIS A 68 3.29 3.83 1.62
CA HIS A 68 4.14 4.05 0.45
C HIS A 68 5.58 4.47 0.81
N ALA A 69 5.80 5.00 2.01
CA ALA A 69 7.13 5.35 2.50
C ALA A 69 7.94 4.14 3.02
N GLU A 70 7.31 2.97 3.21
CA GLU A 70 8.00 1.75 3.60
C GLU A 70 8.98 1.28 2.51
N ARG A 71 10.15 0.78 2.93
CA ARG A 71 11.21 0.37 2.01
C ARG A 71 11.06 -1.10 1.62
N ILE A 72 11.45 -1.41 0.39
CA ILE A 72 11.75 -2.76 -0.07
C ILE A 72 13.26 -2.94 0.07
N VAL A 73 13.70 -3.94 0.84
CA VAL A 73 15.11 -4.19 1.08
C VAL A 73 15.57 -5.37 0.22
N LEU A 74 16.60 -5.13 -0.59
CA LEU A 74 17.25 -6.14 -1.41
C LEU A 74 18.66 -6.37 -0.89
N LYS A 75 19.03 -7.64 -0.72
CA LYS A 75 20.41 -8.02 -0.40
C LYS A 75 21.09 -8.59 -1.64
N LYS A 76 22.39 -8.33 -1.77
CA LYS A 76 23.20 -8.97 -2.79
C LYS A 76 23.36 -10.45 -2.43
N LYS A 77 23.06 -11.34 -3.37
CA LYS A 77 23.29 -12.77 -3.25
C LYS A 77 24.81 -12.99 -3.22
N LEU A 78 25.30 -13.61 -2.15
CA LEU A 78 26.69 -14.04 -2.02
C LEU A 78 26.97 -15.23 -2.95
#